data_AF-A0A962NEN4-F1
#
_entry.id   AF-A0A962NEN4-F1
#
_cell.length_a   1.000
_cell.length_b   1.000
_cell.length_c   1.000
_cell.angle_alpha   90.00
_cell.angle_beta   90.00
_cell.angle_gamma   90.00
#
_symmetry.space_group_name_H-M   'P 1'
#
loop_
_entity.id
_entity.type
_entity.pdbx_description
1 polymer ?
#
loop_
_entity_poly.entity_id
_entity_poly.type
_entity_poly.pdbx_seq_one_letter_code
_entity_poly.pdbx_strand_id
1 'polypeptide(L)'
;MTYEVTIEPTGDTIEVEEGQTLLDAALRAGIYLPHACGHGLCGTCKVDVLEGDFDHGPASPFALMDMEREEGKCLACCARPQSDLTLEADLEEEPDARNHPVRDFTGVVSRIETLTPRIKAIFIAIEND
;
A
#
# COMPACT_ATOMS: atom_id res chain seq x y z
N MET A 1 -7.99 -11.51 -13.39
CA MET A 1 -6.67 -12.08 -13.75
C MET A 1 -5.68 -11.72 -12.64
N THR A 2 -4.46 -12.24 -12.66
CA THR A 2 -3.37 -11.80 -11.77
C THR A 2 -2.19 -11.32 -12.61
N TYR A 3 -1.42 -10.41 -12.04
CA TYR A 3 -0.19 -9.86 -12.61
C TYR A 3 0.97 -10.14 -11.66
N GLU A 4 2.12 -10.52 -12.20
CA GLU A 4 3.34 -10.69 -11.43
C GLU A 4 4.05 -9.34 -11.29
N VAL A 5 4.37 -8.95 -10.06
CA VAL A 5 5.06 -7.70 -9.77
C VAL A 5 6.36 -7.97 -9.03
N THR A 6 7.48 -7.51 -9.61
CA THR A 6 8.80 -7.57 -8.99
C THR A 6 9.14 -6.24 -8.33
N ILE A 7 9.66 -6.30 -7.10
CA ILE A 7 10.00 -5.14 -6.27
C ILE A 7 11.52 -5.06 -6.13
N GLU A 8 12.12 -4.01 -6.69
CA GLU A 8 13.53 -3.68 -6.53
C GLU A 8 13.72 -2.70 -5.36
N PRO A 9 14.85 -2.77 -4.63
CA PRO A 9 16.01 -3.64 -4.87
C PRO A 9 15.96 -5.02 -4.18
N THR A 10 14.85 -5.39 -3.53
CA THR A 10 14.79 -6.63 -2.74
C THR A 10 14.67 -7.89 -3.59
N GLY A 11 14.18 -7.75 -4.83
CA GLY A 11 13.91 -8.85 -5.74
C GLY A 11 12.69 -9.68 -5.33
N ASP A 12 11.87 -9.18 -4.40
CA ASP A 12 10.63 -9.86 -4.00
C ASP A 12 9.63 -9.84 -5.14
N THR A 13 8.90 -10.94 -5.31
CA THR A 13 7.85 -11.07 -6.32
C THR A 13 6.52 -11.32 -5.64
N ILE A 14 5.49 -10.57 -6.05
CA ILE A 14 4.13 -10.68 -5.53
C ILE A 14 3.13 -10.88 -6.68
N GLU A 15 2.02 -11.55 -6.39
CA GLU A 15 0.86 -11.59 -7.30
C GLU A 15 -0.11 -10.47 -6.94
N VAL A 16 -0.53 -9.71 -7.95
CA VAL A 16 -1.51 -8.62 -7.79
C VAL A 16 -2.76 -8.97 -8.58
N GLU A 17 -3.91 -9.02 -7.90
CA GLU A 17 -5.18 -9.26 -8.55
C GLU A 17 -5.59 -8.09 -9.43
N GLU A 18 -6.28 -8.38 -10.53
CA GLU A 18 -6.87 -7.36 -11.39
C GLU A 18 -7.79 -6.42 -10.60
N GLY A 19 -7.46 -5.14 -10.57
CA GLY A 19 -8.19 -4.13 -9.80
C GLY A 19 -7.70 -3.91 -8.37
N GLN A 20 -6.78 -4.74 -7.87
CA GLN A 20 -6.07 -4.54 -6.61
C GLN A 20 -4.96 -3.49 -6.80
N THR A 21 -4.65 -2.76 -5.73
CA THR A 21 -3.55 -1.78 -5.76
C THR A 21 -2.23 -2.45 -5.42
N LEU A 22 -1.13 -1.90 -5.95
CA LEU A 22 0.23 -2.38 -5.66
C LEU A 22 0.50 -2.44 -4.14
N LEU A 23 0.08 -1.42 -3.40
CA LEU A 23 0.28 -1.37 -1.95
C LEU A 23 -0.51 -2.45 -1.20
N ASP A 24 -1.78 -2.67 -1.56
CA ASP A 24 -2.59 -3.69 -0.88
C ASP A 24 -2.00 -5.09 -1.10
N ALA A 25 -1.59 -5.40 -2.33
CA ALA A 25 -0.96 -6.68 -2.64
C ALA A 25 0.38 -6.87 -1.89
N ALA A 26 1.26 -5.86 -1.91
CA ALA A 26 2.55 -5.93 -1.23
C ALA A 26 2.38 -6.16 0.28
N LEU A 27 1.51 -5.36 0.94
CA LEU A 27 1.29 -5.48 2.37
C LEU A 27 0.63 -6.81 2.75
N ARG A 28 -0.27 -7.35 1.93
CA ARG A 28 -0.86 -8.69 2.14
C ARG A 28 0.15 -9.82 1.94
N ALA A 29 1.11 -9.64 1.04
CA ALA A 29 2.26 -10.54 0.88
C ALA A 29 3.29 -10.41 2.01
N GLY A 30 3.16 -9.42 2.89
CA GLY A 30 4.11 -9.15 3.97
C GLY A 30 5.33 -8.33 3.52
N ILE A 31 5.29 -7.78 2.31
CA ILE A 31 6.32 -6.89 1.78
C ILE A 31 5.96 -5.45 2.16
N TYR A 32 6.88 -4.80 2.86
CA TYR A 32 6.71 -3.40 3.22
C TYR A 32 7.02 -2.51 2.01
N LEU A 33 6.13 -1.55 1.76
CA LEU A 33 6.39 -0.38 0.93
C LEU A 33 6.13 0.86 1.78
N PRO A 34 6.89 1.97 1.61
CA PRO A 34 6.64 3.20 2.35
C PRO A 34 5.20 3.67 2.16
N HIS A 35 4.46 3.94 3.24
CA HIS A 35 3.08 4.42 3.13
C HIS A 35 2.63 5.16 4.39
N ALA A 36 1.60 6.01 4.26
CA ALA A 36 1.04 6.74 5.40
C ALA A 36 -0.49 6.88 5.31
N CYS A 37 -1.01 7.48 4.22
CA CYS A 37 -2.45 7.78 4.15
C CYS A 37 -3.30 6.67 3.51
N GLY A 38 -2.75 5.89 2.58
CA GLY A 38 -3.48 4.82 1.87
C GLY A 38 -4.56 5.29 0.88
N HIS A 39 -4.66 6.60 0.60
CA HIS A 39 -5.73 7.17 -0.23
C HIS A 39 -5.26 8.31 -1.15
N GLY A 40 -4.02 8.22 -1.65
CA GLY A 40 -3.55 9.04 -2.78
C GLY A 40 -3.22 10.51 -2.50
N LEU A 41 -3.01 10.91 -1.24
CA LEU A 41 -2.81 12.32 -0.86
C LEU A 41 -1.43 12.69 -0.30
N CYS A 42 -0.72 11.77 0.35
CA CYS A 42 0.52 12.11 1.08
C CYS A 42 1.81 12.00 0.26
N GLY A 43 1.81 11.24 -0.84
CA GLY A 43 3.02 11.00 -1.66
C GLY A 43 4.04 10.01 -1.08
N THR A 44 3.89 9.56 0.17
CA THR A 44 4.83 8.63 0.83
C THR A 44 5.01 7.31 0.08
N CYS A 45 3.97 6.78 -0.55
CA CYS A 45 4.03 5.51 -1.28
C CYS A 45 4.38 5.68 -2.76
N LYS A 46 5.15 6.72 -3.09
CA LYS A 46 5.60 6.95 -4.46
C LYS A 46 6.69 5.94 -4.80
N VAL A 47 6.55 5.33 -5.97
CA VAL A 47 7.48 4.34 -6.52
C VAL A 47 7.68 4.62 -8.00
N ASP A 48 8.80 4.19 -8.53
CA ASP A 48 9.14 4.26 -9.95
C ASP A 48 8.76 2.93 -10.61
N VAL A 49 8.05 2.97 -11.74
CA VAL A 49 7.79 1.76 -12.53
C VAL A 49 8.84 1.67 -13.62
N LEU A 50 9.67 0.62 -13.54
CA LEU A 50 10.81 0.41 -14.43
C LEU A 50 10.40 -0.26 -15.75
N GLU A 51 9.42 -1.15 -15.69
CA GLU A 51 8.89 -1.91 -16.84
C GLU A 51 7.44 -2.31 -16.57
N GLY A 52 6.62 -2.35 -17.62
CA GLY A 52 5.21 -2.78 -17.56
C GLY A 52 4.20 -1.63 -17.59
N ASP A 53 2.93 -1.99 -17.79
CA ASP A 53 1.81 -1.06 -17.89
C ASP A 53 0.97 -1.03 -16.61
N PHE A 54 0.46 0.14 -16.26
CA PHE A 54 -0.37 0.34 -15.06
C PHE A 54 -1.33 1.52 -15.22
N ASP A 55 -2.40 1.51 -14.42
CA ASP A 55 -3.30 2.65 -14.23
C ASP A 55 -2.93 3.41 -12.96
N HIS A 56 -2.85 4.75 -13.00
CA HIS A 56 -2.50 5.56 -11.83
C HIS A 56 -3.61 5.63 -10.77
N GLY A 57 -4.84 5.21 -11.09
CA GLY A 57 -5.99 5.31 -10.21
C GLY A 57 -6.29 6.74 -9.75
N PRO A 58 -6.92 6.91 -8.57
CA PRO A 58 -7.33 8.22 -8.04
C PRO A 58 -6.18 8.99 -7.35
N ALA A 59 -4.95 8.92 -7.87
CA ALA A 59 -3.81 9.64 -7.33
C ALA A 59 -3.99 11.16 -7.48
N SER A 60 -3.84 11.91 -6.38
CA SER A 60 -3.94 13.37 -6.40
C SER A 60 -2.79 14.02 -7.17
N PRO A 61 -3.04 15.05 -8.00
CA PRO A 61 -1.97 15.80 -8.67
C PRO A 61 -1.05 16.54 -7.70
N PHE A 62 -1.49 16.76 -6.45
CA PHE A 62 -0.64 17.34 -5.40
C PHE A 62 0.39 16.34 -4.84
N ALA A 63 0.08 15.04 -4.88
CA ALA A 63 0.94 13.98 -4.39
C ALA A 63 1.80 13.35 -5.49
N LEU A 64 1.28 13.34 -6.72
CA LEU A 64 1.91 12.83 -7.92
C LEU A 64 1.69 13.82 -9.07
N MET A 65 2.69 14.65 -9.32
CA MET A 65 2.64 15.70 -10.34
C MET A 65 2.60 15.10 -11.75
N ASP A 66 2.11 15.85 -12.73
CA ASP A 66 1.99 15.36 -14.12
C ASP A 66 3.36 14.96 -14.70
N MET A 67 4.41 15.73 -14.43
CA MET A 67 5.78 15.39 -14.83
C MET A 67 6.25 14.05 -14.25
N GLU A 68 5.88 13.76 -12.99
CA GLU A 68 6.26 12.49 -12.35
C GLU A 68 5.50 11.31 -12.97
N ARG A 69 4.27 11.52 -13.43
CA ARG A 69 3.51 10.49 -14.17
C ARG A 69 4.17 10.19 -15.51
N GLU A 70 4.59 11.24 -16.22
CA GLU A 70 5.31 11.13 -17.48
C GLU A 70 6.68 10.44 -17.31
N GLU A 71 7.30 10.56 -16.14
CA GLU A 71 8.52 9.84 -15.74
C GLU A 71 8.28 8.38 -15.32
N GLY A 72 7.04 7.88 -15.33
CA GLY A 72 6.71 6.50 -14.94
C GLY A 72 6.51 6.29 -13.43
N LYS A 73 6.37 7.36 -12.64
CA LYS A 73 6.12 7.25 -11.20
C LYS A 73 4.66 7.03 -10.90
N CYS A 74 4.38 6.28 -9.85
CA CYS A 74 3.01 6.07 -9.39
C CYS A 74 2.91 6.13 -7.86
N LEU A 75 1.68 6.22 -7.34
CA LEU A 75 1.41 6.02 -5.92
C LEU A 75 0.93 4.59 -5.74
N ALA A 76 1.70 3.75 -5.05
CA ALA A 76 1.37 2.33 -4.87
C ALA A 76 -0.02 2.10 -4.26
N CYS A 77 -0.52 3.02 -3.41
CA CYS A 77 -1.87 2.96 -2.83
C CYS A 77 -3.02 3.22 -3.82
N CYS A 78 -2.72 3.72 -5.02
CA CYS A 78 -3.71 4.03 -6.06
C CYS A 78 -3.48 3.21 -7.32
N ALA A 79 -2.21 2.91 -7.64
CA ALA A 79 -1.81 2.31 -8.88
C ALA A 79 -2.23 0.84 -8.97
N ARG A 80 -2.67 0.43 -10.16
CA ARG A 80 -3.17 -0.92 -10.45
C ARG A 80 -2.45 -1.45 -11.70
N PRO A 81 -1.82 -2.63 -11.64
CA PRO A 81 -1.17 -3.22 -12.80
C PRO A 81 -2.16 -3.49 -13.95
N GLN A 82 -1.67 -3.35 -15.18
CA GLN A 82 -2.35 -3.76 -16.43
C GLN A 82 -1.55 -4.82 -17.18
N SER A 83 -0.30 -5.06 -16.79
CA SER A 83 0.56 -6.18 -17.16
C SER A 83 1.40 -6.60 -15.95
N ASP A 84 2.20 -7.65 -16.11
CA ASP A 84 3.35 -7.89 -15.23
C ASP A 84 4.26 -6.66 -15.26
N LEU A 85 4.82 -6.26 -14.12
CA LEU A 85 5.62 -5.04 -14.02
C LEU A 85 6.73 -5.14 -12.97
N THR A 86 7.76 -4.30 -13.14
CA THR A 86 8.85 -4.14 -12.17
C THR A 86 8.79 -2.73 -11.61
N LEU A 87 8.78 -2.60 -10.28
CA LEU A 87 8.83 -1.31 -9.60
C LEU A 87 10.08 -1.19 -8.73
N GLU A 88 10.58 0.02 -8.60
CA GLU A 88 11.64 0.39 -7.67
C GLU A 88 11.04 1.17 -6.50
N ALA A 89 11.30 0.70 -5.28
CA ALA A 89 10.86 1.35 -4.06
C ALA A 89 12.08 1.78 -3.24
N ASP A 90 12.00 2.99 -2.66
CA ASP A 90 12.99 3.48 -1.70
C ASP A 90 12.78 2.79 -0.35
N LEU A 91 13.49 1.68 -0.16
CA LEU A 91 13.39 0.82 1.02
C LEU A 91 14.62 1.03 1.91
N GLU A 92 14.40 1.61 3.08
CA GLU A 92 15.42 1.67 4.12
C GLU A 92 15.46 0.34 4.89
N GLU A 93 16.65 -0.26 5.01
CA GLU A 93 16.83 -1.46 5.83
C GLU A 93 16.73 -1.11 7.33
N GLU A 94 15.65 -1.55 7.97
CA GLU A 94 15.50 -1.49 9.41
C GLU A 94 15.58 -2.91 10.01
N PRO A 95 16.72 -3.33 10.58
CA PRO A 95 16.93 -4.72 11.01
C PRO A 95 16.00 -5.19 12.14
N ASP A 96 15.46 -4.25 12.90
CA ASP A 96 14.50 -4.53 13.99
C ASP A 96 13.03 -4.40 13.56
N ALA A 97 12.77 -3.97 12.31
CA ALA A 97 11.42 -3.81 11.81
C ALA A 97 10.74 -5.17 11.62
N ARG A 98 9.48 -5.25 12.06
CA ARG A 98 8.62 -6.41 11.84
C ARG A 98 7.54 -6.05 10.83
N ASN A 99 7.61 -6.68 9.67
CA ASN A 99 6.58 -6.56 8.64
C ASN A 99 5.47 -7.58 8.94
N HIS A 100 4.33 -7.08 9.39
CA HIS A 100 3.15 -7.89 9.66
C HIS A 100 2.24 -7.86 8.43
N PRO A 101 1.96 -9.01 7.78
CA PRO A 101 1.08 -9.04 6.63
C PRO A 101 -0.31 -8.49 6.96
N VAL A 102 -0.84 -7.66 6.07
CA VAL A 102 -2.22 -7.16 6.18
C VAL A 102 -3.18 -8.32 5.99
N ARG A 103 -4.18 -8.38 6.86
CA ARG A 103 -5.24 -9.39 6.84
C ARG A 103 -6.57 -8.74 7.17
N ASP A 104 -7.63 -9.35 6.66
CA ASP A 104 -8.99 -8.97 7.02
C ASP A 104 -9.36 -9.67 8.33
N PHE A 105 -9.87 -8.89 9.28
CA PHE A 105 -10.34 -9.39 10.57
C PHE A 105 -11.83 -9.09 10.73
N THR A 106 -12.57 -10.06 11.27
CA THR A 106 -13.93 -9.81 11.75
C THR A 106 -13.86 -9.50 13.23
N GLY A 107 -14.54 -8.44 13.67
CA GLY A 107 -14.54 -8.04 15.06
C GLY A 107 -15.78 -7.25 15.46
N VAL A 108 -16.00 -7.15 16.77
CA VAL A 108 -17.15 -6.48 17.37
C VAL A 108 -16.66 -5.38 18.30
N VAL A 109 -17.32 -4.22 18.25
CA VAL A 109 -17.08 -3.14 19.23
C VAL A 109 -17.58 -3.61 20.60
N SER A 110 -16.63 -4.00 21.46
CA SER A 110 -16.93 -4.57 22.78
C SER A 110 -17.17 -3.48 23.82
N ARG A 111 -16.52 -2.32 23.67
CA ARG A 111 -16.61 -1.20 24.60
C ARG A 111 -16.23 0.12 23.92
N ILE A 112 -16.91 1.20 24.33
CA ILE A 112 -16.55 2.57 23.97
C ILE A 112 -16.47 3.40 25.24
N GLU A 113 -15.37 4.12 25.44
CA GLU A 113 -15.16 4.98 26.60
C GLU A 113 -14.97 6.44 26.17
N THR A 114 -15.55 7.36 26.95
CA THR A 114 -15.30 8.79 26.78
C THR A 114 -14.18 9.19 27.72
N LEU A 115 -13.01 9.51 27.18
CA LEU A 115 -11.82 9.89 27.96
C LEU A 115 -11.81 11.39 28.25
N THR A 116 -12.25 12.20 27.28
CA THR A 116 -12.46 13.64 27.40
C THR A 116 -13.67 14.06 26.55
N PRO A 117 -14.14 15.33 26.60
CA PRO A 117 -15.21 15.78 25.71
C PRO A 117 -14.95 15.60 24.21
N ARG A 118 -13.68 15.39 23.79
CA ARG A 118 -13.28 15.24 22.39
C ARG A 118 -12.48 13.98 22.06
N ILE A 119 -12.28 13.08 23.03
CA ILE A 119 -11.49 11.85 22.84
C ILE A 119 -12.31 10.65 23.34
N LYS A 120 -12.38 9.61 22.51
CA LYS A 120 -12.98 8.32 22.85
C LYS A 120 -11.98 7.20 22.64
N ALA A 121 -12.00 6.21 23.52
CA ALA A 121 -11.36 4.92 23.27
C ALA A 121 -12.40 3.95 22.71
N ILE A 122 -12.08 3.27 21.62
CA ILE A 122 -12.90 2.24 20.99
C ILE A 122 -12.15 0.92 21.11
N PHE A 123 -12.78 -0.07 21.74
CA PHE A 123 -12.21 -1.40 21.91
C PHE A 123 -12.92 -2.36 20.96
N ILE A 124 -12.15 -3.01 20.09
CA ILE A 124 -12.64 -3.98 19.11
C ILE A 124 -12.14 -5.35 19.57
N ALA A 125 -13.07 -6.26 19.85
CA ALA A 125 -12.75 -7.67 20.09
C ALA A 125 -12.74 -8.39 18.73
N ILE A 126 -11.61 -9.03 18.40
CA ILE A 126 -11.45 -9.78 17.16
C ILE A 126 -12.02 -11.19 17.36
N GLU A 127 -12.76 -11.69 16.38
CA GLU A 127 -13.24 -13.07 16.40
C GLU A 127 -12.06 -14.03 16.19
N ASN A 128 -11.87 -14.98 17.11
CA ASN A 128 -10.82 -16.00 17.08
C ASN A 128 -9.38 -15.52 17.39
N ASP A 129 -9.23 -14.48 18.22
CA ASP A 129 -7.95 -14.06 18.81
C ASP A 129 -7.97 -14.18 20.35
#